data_AF-A0A806KFI8-F1
#
_entry.id   AF-A0A806KFI8-F1
#
_cell.length_a   1.000
_cell.length_b   1.000
_cell.length_c   1.000
_cell.angle_alpha   90.00
_cell.angle_beta   90.00
_cell.angle_gamma   90.00
#
_symmetry.space_group_name_H-M   'P 1'
#
loop_
_entity.id
_entity.type
_entity.pdbx_description
1 polymer ?
#
loop_
_entity_poly.entity_id
_entity_poly.type
_entity_poly.pdbx_seq_one_letter_code
_entity_poly.pdbx_strand_id
1 'polypeptide(L)' 'MGKIFKGQSALRIVLKTFIDLEEMLLAVIKFRKPDGSCGEFSAGVSDVAKGIIFHSALKAS' A
#
# COMPACT_ATOMS: atom_id res chain seq x y z
N MET A 1 -10.70 5.43 -12.47
CA MET A 1 -9.39 6.10 -12.28
C MET A 1 -9.63 7.49 -11.71
N GLY A 2 -9.11 7.78 -10.51
CA GLY A 2 -9.32 9.07 -9.83
C GLY A 2 -8.47 10.19 -10.44
N LYS A 3 -9.05 11.40 -10.54
CA LYS A 3 -8.31 12.60 -10.95
C LYS A 3 -7.36 13.01 -9.81
N ILE A 4 -6.07 13.19 -10.10
CA ILE A 4 -5.09 13.69 -9.14
C ILE A 4 -5.15 15.23 -9.20
N PHE A 5 -5.51 15.87 -8.09
CA PHE A 5 -5.63 17.33 -8.03
C PHE A 5 -4.30 17.97 -7.57
N LYS A 6 -3.99 19.14 -8.14
CA LYS A 6 -2.79 19.92 -7.80
C LYS A 6 -2.87 20.31 -6.31
N GLY A 7 -1.90 19.88 -5.50
CA GLY A 7 -1.86 20.10 -4.05
C GLY A 7 -2.18 18.87 -3.19
N GLN A 8 -2.65 17.78 -3.78
CA GLN A 8 -2.82 16.50 -3.07
C GLN A 8 -1.45 15.82 -2.89
N SER A 9 -0.85 15.97 -1.71
CA SER A 9 0.47 15.43 -1.37
C SER A 9 0.45 14.03 -0.75
N ALA A 10 -0.72 13.56 -0.29
CA ALA A 10 -0.88 12.25 0.32
C ALA A 10 -1.31 11.24 -0.74
N LEU A 11 -0.37 10.41 -1.20
CA LEU A 11 -0.67 9.25 -2.03
C LEU A 11 -0.86 8.04 -1.10
N ARG A 12 -1.95 7.30 -1.25
CA ARG A 12 -2.15 6.03 -0.56
C ARG A 12 -2.35 4.91 -1.57
N ILE A 13 -1.55 3.88 -1.43
CA ILE A 13 -1.68 2.62 -2.17
C ILE A 13 -2.59 1.72 -1.34
N VAL A 14 -3.67 1.20 -1.94
CA VAL A 14 -4.59 0.25 -1.29
C VAL A 14 -4.66 -1.00 -2.16
N LEU A 15 -4.52 -2.16 -1.54
CA LEU A 15 -4.56 -3.46 -2.20
C LEU A 15 -5.55 -4.37 -1.50
N LYS A 16 -6.29 -5.15 -2.29
CA LYS A 16 -7.09 -6.26 -1.80
C LYS A 16 -6.32 -7.56 -2.04
N THR A 17 -6.04 -8.29 -0.98
CA THR A 17 -5.31 -9.58 -1.01
C THR A 17 -6.21 -10.75 -1.43
N PHE A 18 -7.54 -10.56 -1.38
CA PHE A 18 -8.56 -11.57 -1.65
C PHE A 18 -8.53 -12.78 -0.69
N ILE A 19 -7.87 -12.64 0.45
CA ILE A 19 -7.82 -13.62 1.53
C ILE A 19 -8.15 -12.93 2.84
N ASP A 20 -8.70 -13.67 3.80
CA ASP A 20 -8.77 -13.23 5.18
C ASP A 20 -7.34 -13.07 5.74
N LEU A 21 -7.14 -12.04 6.56
CA LEU A 21 -5.85 -11.73 7.19
C LEU A 21 -5.86 -11.98 8.70
N GLU A 22 -6.83 -12.73 9.23
CA GLU A 22 -6.81 -13.21 10.61
C GLU A 22 -5.48 -13.91 10.94
N GLU A 23 -4.98 -13.68 12.16
CA GLU A 23 -3.68 -14.18 12.65
C GLU A 23 -2.44 -13.71 11.87
N MET A 24 -2.59 -12.81 10.91
CA MET A 24 -1.46 -12.23 10.19
C MET A 24 -0.60 -11.37 11.12
N LEU A 25 0.69 -11.69 11.21
CA LEU A 25 1.66 -10.95 12.02
C LEU A 25 2.26 -9.73 11.29
N LEU A 26 2.44 -9.81 9.97
CA LEU A 26 3.14 -8.78 9.20
C LEU A 26 2.74 -8.76 7.72
N ALA A 27 2.39 -7.58 7.20
CA ALA A 27 2.10 -7.32 5.79
C ALA A 27 3.18 -6.46 5.12
N VAL A 28 3.65 -6.88 3.93
CA VAL A 28 4.58 -6.10 3.11
C VAL A 28 4.11 -6.00 1.66
N ILE A 29 4.31 -4.82 1.07
CA ILE A 29 4.09 -4.58 -0.36
C ILE A 29 5.46 -4.52 -1.02
N LYS A 30 5.78 -5.55 -1.82
CA LYS A 30 7.01 -5.59 -2.62
C LYS A 30 6.77 -4.94 -3.97
N PHE A 31 7.74 -4.18 -4.45
CA PHE A 31 7.66 -3.48 -5.73
C PHE A 31 8.99 -3.54 -6.48
N ARG A 32 8.91 -3.35 -7.80
CA ARG A 32 10.06 -3.17 -8.68
C ARG A 32 9.94 -1.80 -9.36
N LYS A 33 11.00 -1.01 -9.29
CA LYS A 33 11.09 0.30 -9.93
C LYS A 33 11.43 0.13 -11.42
N PRO A 34 11.16 1.15 -12.26
CA PRO A 34 11.50 1.13 -13.68
C PRO A 34 13.00 0.95 -13.97
N ASP A 35 13.87 1.38 -13.05
CA ASP A 35 15.33 1.17 -13.12
C ASP A 35 15.76 -0.29 -12.85
N GLY A 36 14.81 -1.19 -12.59
CA GLY A 36 15.02 -2.59 -12.32
C GLY A 36 15.26 -2.93 -10.85
N SER A 37 15.48 -1.93 -9.98
CA SER A 37 15.66 -2.13 -8.54
C SER A 37 14.39 -2.58 -7.85
N CYS A 38 14.52 -3.34 -6.77
CA CYS A 38 13.41 -3.83 -5.96
C CYS A 38 13.38 -3.13 -4.60
N GLY A 39 12.21 -3.07 -4.00
CA GLY A 39 12.03 -2.58 -2.64
C GLY A 39 10.77 -3.13 -2.01
N GLU A 40 10.57 -2.78 -0.75
CA GLU A 40 9.38 -3.17 0.00
C GLU A 40 8.92 -2.03 0.91
N PHE A 41 7.61 -1.99 1.13
CA PHE A 41 6.96 -1.11 2.09
C PHE A 41 6.25 -1.95 3.14
N SER A 42 6.39 -1.58 4.41
CA SER A 42 5.48 -2.07 5.45
C SER A 42 4.06 -1.60 5.13
N ALA A 43 3.10 -2.51 5.23
CA ALA A 43 1.70 -2.24 4.98
C ALA A 43 0.89 -2.31 6.27
N GLY A 44 -0.04 -1.37 6.42
CA GLY A 44 -1.10 -1.45 7.43
C GLY A 44 -2.27 -2.28 6.91
N VAL A 45 -3.05 -2.86 7.81
CA VAL A 45 -4.32 -3.55 7.48
C VAL A 45 -5.47 -2.58 7.75
N SER A 46 -6.33 -2.36 6.75
CA SER A 46 -7.53 -1.51 6.88
C SER A 46 -8.80 -2.30 7.13
N ASP A 47 -8.87 -3.55 6.67
CA ASP A 47 -10.01 -4.45 6.87
C ASP A 47 -9.47 -5.89 6.80
N VAL A 48 -9.47 -6.59 7.93
CA VAL A 48 -8.89 -7.94 8.07
C VAL A 48 -9.72 -8.96 7.28
N ALA A 49 -11.02 -9.00 7.52
CA ALA A 49 -11.94 -9.96 6.90
C ALA A 49 -12.04 -9.78 5.37
N LYS A 50 -11.89 -8.55 4.86
CA LYS A 50 -11.87 -8.30 3.41
C LYS A 50 -10.47 -8.37 2.80
N GLY A 51 -9.43 -8.58 3.59
CA GLY A 51 -8.06 -8.63 3.13
C GLY A 51 -7.56 -7.32 2.53
N ILE A 52 -7.89 -6.18 3.14
CA ILE A 52 -7.50 -4.87 2.62
C ILE A 52 -6.26 -4.36 3.35
N ILE A 53 -5.17 -4.17 2.60
CA ILE A 53 -3.93 -3.57 3.10
C ILE A 53 -3.63 -2.23 2.42
N PHE A 54 -2.84 -1.38 3.07
CA PHE A 54 -2.47 -0.09 2.52
C PHE A 54 -1.06 0.37 2.91
N HIS A 55 -0.49 1.23 2.08
CA HIS A 55 0.71 2.00 2.38
C HIS A 55 0.47 3.48 2.05
N SER A 56 0.77 4.36 3.00
CA SER A 56 0.65 5.81 2.79
C SER A 56 2.02 6.36 2.39
N ALA A 57 2.17 6.76 1.13
CA ALA A 57 3.35 7.45 0.64
C ALA A 57 3.21 8.94 1.02
N LEU A 58 3.88 9.31 2.11
CA LEU A 58 4.05 10.70 2.50
C LEU A 58 5.17 11.29 1.64
N LYS A 59 4.97 12.52 1.17
CA LYS A 59 6.05 13.28 0.52
C LYS A 59 7.19 13.43 1.54
N ALA A 60 8.37 12.93 1.22
CA ALA A 60 9.58 13.25 1.98
C ALA A 60 9.77 14.77 1.92
N SER A 61 9.71 15.41 3.08
CA SER A 61 9.96 16.84 3.28
C SER A 61 11.40 17.20 2.92
#